data_AF-A0AAD9CK86-F1
#
_entry.id   AF-A0AAD9CK86-F1
#
_cell.length_a   1.000
_cell.length_b   1.000
_cell.length_c   1.000
_cell.angle_alpha   90.00
_cell.angle_beta   90.00
_cell.angle_gamma   90.00
#
_symmetry.space_group_name_H-M   'P 1'
#
loop_
_entity.id
_entity.type
_entity.pdbx_description
1 polymer ?
#
loop_
_entity_poly.entity_id
_entity_poly.type
_entity_poly.pdbx_seq_one_letter_code
_entity_poly.pdbx_strand_id
1 'polypeptide(L)'
;MKLNVALFFAGLFGALAAVFTLLSFGTDYWLMASESCHPNPGDVGGVTVEPGDVVVQEGAPDVTLYHEGFFWKCSFGGSAGDEDLMWKLWFTNQPHSKVCTHAYLFPFPVSQHSHNATEYDSAIIYRGFWSIFMLIGVAAVLLGGLFIICAAPFASHRLYKAGGSLFLASGLFLLCVVVMYVLWVQVLDVVELYIENQRSTVCADFQLSLHYGLSFMFAPVGIFFCFLAGLLFLLIGRTIQIHCN
;
A
#
# COMPACT_ATOMS: atom_id res chain seq x y z
N MET A 1 -3.72 4.29 -41.14
CA MET A 1 -2.70 5.00 -40.32
C MET A 1 -3.22 5.39 -38.92
N LYS A 2 -4.39 6.05 -38.79
CA LYS A 2 -4.92 6.49 -37.47
C LYS A 2 -5.22 5.35 -36.47
N LEU A 3 -5.75 4.21 -36.93
CA LEU A 3 -6.12 3.08 -36.05
C LEU A 3 -4.91 2.36 -35.44
N ASN A 4 -3.87 2.11 -36.25
CA ASN A 4 -2.65 1.43 -35.78
C ASN A 4 -1.91 2.26 -34.73
N VAL A 5 -1.90 3.59 -34.89
CA VAL A 5 -1.33 4.52 -33.90
C VAL A 5 -2.15 4.49 -32.61
N ALA A 6 -3.48 4.52 -32.70
CA ALA A 6 -4.35 4.42 -31.53
C ALA A 6 -4.18 3.09 -30.78
N LEU A 7 -4.05 1.98 -31.51
CA LEU A 7 -3.78 0.64 -30.94
C LEU A 7 -2.44 0.60 -30.21
N PHE A 8 -1.39 1.20 -30.78
CA PHE A 8 -0.09 1.28 -30.13
C PHE A 8 -0.16 2.03 -28.79
N PHE A 9 -0.76 3.23 -28.78
CA PHE A 9 -0.89 4.01 -27.55
C PHE A 9 -1.80 3.32 -26.52
N ALA A 10 -2.92 2.75 -26.95
CA ALA A 10 -3.81 2.00 -26.07
C ALA A 10 -3.08 0.80 -25.44
N GLY A 11 -2.29 0.06 -26.24
CA GLY A 11 -1.45 -1.04 -25.78
C GLY A 11 -0.38 -0.60 -24.78
N LEU A 12 0.35 0.49 -25.09
CA LEU A 12 1.36 1.06 -24.19
C LEU A 12 0.75 1.48 -22.86
N PHE A 13 -0.36 2.22 -22.87
CA PHE A 13 -1.03 2.65 -21.66
C PHE A 13 -1.62 1.46 -20.88
N GLY A 14 -2.16 0.45 -21.56
CA GLY A 14 -2.61 -0.79 -20.92
C GLY A 14 -1.47 -1.55 -20.23
N ALA A 15 -0.29 -1.60 -20.86
CA ALA A 15 0.89 -2.22 -20.27
C ALA A 15 1.40 -1.43 -19.05
N LEU A 16 1.48 -0.10 -19.16
CA LEU A 16 1.85 0.77 -18.03
C LEU A 16 0.85 0.65 -16.87
N ALA A 17 -0.46 0.61 -17.18
CA ALA A 17 -1.50 0.37 -16.19
C ALA A 17 -1.27 -0.92 -15.42
N ALA A 18 -0.99 -2.02 -16.13
CA ALA A 18 -0.70 -3.32 -15.50
C ALA A 18 0.57 -3.27 -14.63
N VAL A 19 1.67 -2.70 -15.13
CA VAL A 19 2.94 -2.61 -14.40
C VAL A 19 2.77 -1.78 -13.12
N PHE A 20 2.23 -0.56 -13.22
CA PHE A 20 2.05 0.29 -12.03
C PHE A 20 1.06 -0.30 -11.04
N THR A 21 0.00 -0.97 -11.51
CA THR A 21 -0.93 -1.70 -10.64
C THR A 21 -0.22 -2.84 -9.90
N LEU A 22 0.56 -3.67 -10.59
CA LEU A 22 1.28 -4.77 -9.96
C LEU A 22 2.37 -4.30 -9.00
N LEU A 23 3.13 -3.27 -9.37
CA LEU A 23 4.12 -2.67 -8.46
C LEU A 23 3.46 -2.07 -7.22
N SER A 24 2.34 -1.38 -7.40
CA SER A 24 1.59 -0.82 -6.30
C SER A 24 1.06 -1.93 -5.38
N PHE A 25 0.19 -2.81 -5.88
CA PHE A 25 -0.54 -3.76 -5.03
C PHE A 25 0.22 -5.05 -4.70
N GLY A 26 1.35 -5.31 -5.37
CA GLY A 26 2.17 -6.52 -5.16
C GLY A 26 3.34 -6.33 -4.19
N THR A 27 3.65 -5.10 -3.80
CA THR A 27 4.77 -4.79 -2.89
C THR A 27 4.27 -4.38 -1.51
N ASP A 28 5.19 -4.35 -0.56
CA ASP A 28 4.98 -4.07 0.86
C ASP A 28 5.39 -2.65 1.29
N TYR A 29 5.33 -1.69 0.35
CA TYR A 29 5.71 -0.28 0.56
C TYR A 29 4.54 0.68 0.29
N TRP A 30 3.35 0.37 0.79
CA TRP A 30 2.20 1.29 0.76
C TRP A 30 2.26 2.31 1.90
N LEU A 31 2.64 1.84 3.09
CA LEU A 31 2.83 2.65 4.27
C LEU A 31 4.24 2.44 4.79
N MET A 32 4.82 3.49 5.35
CA MET A 32 6.04 3.41 6.12
C MET A 32 5.84 4.17 7.40
N ALA A 33 6.44 3.67 8.47
CA ALA A 33 6.28 4.25 9.77
C ALA A 33 7.55 4.10 10.59
N SER A 34 7.72 5.02 11.55
CA SER A 34 8.73 4.92 12.59
C SER A 34 8.07 5.01 13.95
N GLU A 35 8.40 4.08 14.83
CA GLU A 35 8.04 4.11 16.23
C GLU A 35 9.32 4.35 17.04
N SER A 36 9.28 5.35 17.91
CA SER A 36 10.36 5.60 18.85
C SER A 36 9.78 5.78 20.25
N CYS A 37 10.52 5.27 21.22
CA CYS A 37 10.17 5.32 22.62
C CYS A 37 11.43 5.70 23.37
N HIS A 38 11.57 6.98 23.70
CA HIS A 38 12.70 7.40 24.51
C HIS A 38 12.43 6.97 25.96
N PRO A 39 13.27 6.12 26.56
CA PRO A 39 13.15 5.86 27.99
C PRO A 39 13.37 7.19 28.72
N ASN A 40 12.48 7.50 29.66
CA ASN A 40 12.73 8.60 30.58
C ASN A 40 14.13 8.40 31.19
N PRO A 41 14.97 9.45 31.28
CA PRO A 41 16.35 9.33 31.77
C PRO A 41 16.49 8.86 33.23
N GLY A 42 15.38 8.50 33.89
CA GLY A 42 15.33 7.90 35.23
C GLY A 42 14.82 6.47 35.30
N ASP A 43 14.47 5.81 34.18
CA ASP A 43 13.85 4.47 34.21
C ASP A 43 14.57 3.45 33.32
N VAL A 44 15.89 3.38 33.45
CA VAL A 44 16.65 2.22 33.01
C VAL A 44 16.53 1.16 34.11
N GLY A 45 15.42 0.41 34.11
CA GLY A 45 15.28 -0.84 34.85
C GLY A 45 15.55 -0.73 36.36
N GLY A 46 14.98 0.25 37.05
CA GLY A 46 15.06 0.34 38.51
C GLY A 46 16.47 0.55 39.07
N VAL A 47 17.43 0.99 38.27
CA VAL A 47 18.77 1.37 38.75
C VAL A 47 18.92 2.88 38.66
N THR A 48 19.06 3.54 39.81
CA THR A 48 19.46 4.93 39.92
C THR A 48 20.90 5.07 39.45
N VAL A 49 21.11 5.66 38.27
CA VAL A 49 22.45 5.95 37.72
C VAL A 49 23.02 7.18 38.43
N GLU A 50 24.14 7.02 39.13
CA GLU A 50 24.84 8.12 39.80
C GLU A 50 25.88 8.79 38.88
N PRO A 51 26.28 10.06 39.16
CA PRO A 51 27.30 10.75 38.38
C PRO A 51 28.66 10.01 38.42
N GLY A 52 28.98 9.27 37.36
CA GLY A 52 30.20 8.46 37.25
C GLY A 52 29.99 7.07 36.66
N ASP A 53 28.74 6.62 36.51
CA ASP A 53 28.44 5.32 35.90
C ASP A 53 28.63 5.32 34.39
N VAL A 54 29.38 4.32 33.90
CA VAL A 54 29.52 4.02 32.48
C VAL A 54 28.41 3.04 32.11
N VAL A 55 27.27 3.58 31.65
CA VAL A 55 26.23 2.77 31.02
C VAL A 55 26.76 2.31 29.66
N VAL A 56 27.17 1.04 29.58
CA VAL A 56 27.38 0.38 28.28
C VAL A 56 26.00 0.11 27.70
N GLN A 57 25.50 1.06 26.92
CA GLN A 57 24.32 0.85 26.09
C GLN A 57 24.75 -0.10 24.96
N GLU A 58 24.66 -1.41 25.19
CA GLU A 58 24.68 -2.37 24.08
C GLU A 58 23.59 -1.93 23.10
N GLY A 59 23.98 -1.76 21.83
CA GLY A 59 23.23 -1.11 20.74
C GLY A 59 21.84 -1.68 20.45
N ALA A 60 20.92 -1.53 21.39
CA ALA A 60 19.50 -1.71 21.17
C ALA A 60 19.01 -0.60 20.23
N PRO A 61 18.21 -0.93 19.21
CA PRO A 61 17.66 0.06 18.30
C PRO A 61 16.73 1.00 19.07
N ASP A 62 17.00 2.31 18.97
CA ASP A 62 16.20 3.38 19.59
C ASP A 62 14.89 3.65 18.82
N VAL A 63 14.84 3.20 17.56
CA VAL A 63 13.70 3.37 16.65
C VAL A 63 13.37 2.04 15.99
N THR A 64 12.09 1.68 15.98
CA THR A 64 11.57 0.59 15.15
C THR A 64 10.96 1.17 13.89
N LEU A 65 11.48 0.77 12.74
CA LEU A 65 10.96 1.14 11.43
C LEU A 65 10.14 -0.02 10.87
N TYR A 66 9.03 0.28 10.21
CA TYR A 66 8.30 -0.72 9.45
C TYR A 66 7.73 -0.17 8.15
N HIS A 67 7.59 -1.07 7.19
CA HIS A 67 6.83 -0.85 5.97
C HIS A 67 5.73 -1.90 5.85
N GLU A 68 4.58 -1.47 5.35
CA GLU A 68 3.39 -2.29 5.19
C GLU A 68 2.87 -2.16 3.75
N GLY A 69 2.49 -3.31 3.19
CA GLY A 69 1.54 -3.37 2.09
C GLY A 69 0.37 -4.28 2.41
N PHE A 70 -0.31 -4.75 1.37
CA PHE A 70 -1.55 -5.51 1.55
C PHE A 70 -1.34 -6.87 2.21
N PHE A 71 -0.24 -7.54 1.88
CA PHE A 71 0.00 -8.93 2.27
C PHE A 71 1.02 -9.07 3.41
N TRP A 72 1.98 -8.15 3.48
CA TRP A 72 3.13 -8.24 4.37
C TRP A 72 3.38 -6.90 5.07
N LYS A 73 3.74 -7.00 6.34
CA LYS A 73 4.31 -5.94 7.15
C LYS A 73 5.68 -6.41 7.61
N CYS A 74 6.71 -5.63 7.36
CA CYS A 74 8.07 -5.94 7.78
C CYS A 74 8.58 -4.84 8.71
N SER A 75 9.23 -5.24 9.79
CA SER A 75 9.84 -4.34 10.78
C SER A 75 11.33 -4.61 10.96
N PHE A 76 12.08 -3.56 11.27
CA PHE A 76 13.51 -3.64 11.60
C PHE A 76 13.93 -2.49 12.51
N GLY A 77 15.00 -2.70 13.28
CA GLY A 77 15.56 -1.70 14.19
C GLY A 77 16.45 -0.68 13.47
N GLY A 78 16.40 0.57 13.91
CA GLY A 78 17.26 1.69 13.50
C GLY A 78 17.79 2.48 14.70
N SER A 79 18.71 3.41 14.44
CA SER A 79 19.26 4.34 15.44
C SER A 79 18.74 5.75 15.20
N ALA A 80 18.24 6.43 16.24
CA ALA A 80 17.59 7.75 16.13
C ALA A 80 18.51 8.86 15.61
N GLY A 81 19.84 8.68 15.68
CA GLY A 81 20.83 9.65 15.20
C GLY A 81 21.07 9.64 13.68
N ASP A 82 20.42 8.76 12.92
CA ASP A 82 20.52 8.73 11.46
C ASP A 82 19.52 9.69 10.82
N GLU A 83 19.97 10.85 10.32
CA GLU A 83 19.09 11.81 9.63
C GLU A 83 18.49 11.26 8.31
N ASP A 84 19.02 10.15 7.81
CA ASP A 84 18.62 9.50 6.55
C ASP A 84 17.75 8.24 6.74
N LEU A 85 17.13 8.01 7.91
CA LEU A 85 16.31 6.81 8.17
C LEU A 85 15.26 6.54 7.08
N MET A 86 14.59 7.59 6.58
CA MET A 86 13.59 7.46 5.51
C MET A 86 14.23 7.13 4.15
N TRP A 87 15.42 7.69 3.88
CA TRP A 87 16.17 7.42 2.65
C TRP A 87 16.76 6.01 2.64
N LYS A 88 17.22 5.53 3.80
CA LYS A 88 17.61 4.14 4.01
C LYS A 88 16.45 3.19 3.75
N LEU A 89 15.25 3.57 4.16
CA LEU A 89 14.03 2.78 4.02
C LEU A 89 13.53 2.67 2.56
N TRP A 90 13.76 3.70 1.73
CA TRP A 90 13.36 3.72 0.33
C TRP A 90 14.41 3.12 -0.64
N PHE A 91 15.71 3.30 -0.37
CA PHE A 91 16.76 3.07 -1.39
C PHE A 91 17.96 2.23 -0.95
N THR A 92 18.14 1.93 0.34
CA THR A 92 19.33 1.20 0.81
C THR A 92 19.04 -0.27 1.17
N ASN A 93 20.10 -1.09 1.20
CA ASN A 93 20.00 -2.47 1.70
C ASN A 93 19.52 -2.45 3.15
N GLN A 94 18.28 -2.87 3.36
CA GLN A 94 17.69 -3.06 4.67
C GLN A 94 18.55 -4.01 5.52
N PRO A 95 18.57 -3.83 6.86
CA PRO A 95 19.34 -4.70 7.74
C PRO A 95 18.92 -6.18 7.59
N HIS A 96 19.88 -7.09 7.76
CA HIS A 96 19.66 -8.53 7.58
C HIS A 96 18.62 -9.11 8.56
N SER A 97 18.42 -8.49 9.72
CA SER A 97 17.47 -8.91 10.77
C SER A 97 16.09 -8.26 10.60
N LYS A 98 15.45 -8.44 9.44
CA LYS A 98 14.06 -8.03 9.22
C LYS A 98 13.08 -9.10 9.69
N VAL A 99 12.01 -8.68 10.36
CA VAL A 99 10.92 -9.57 10.78
C VAL A 99 9.68 -9.21 9.96
N CYS A 100 9.24 -10.14 9.12
CA CYS A 100 8.05 -9.97 8.29
C CYS A 100 6.91 -10.84 8.81
N THR A 101 5.76 -10.21 9.00
CA THR A 101 4.51 -10.86 9.39
C THR A 101 3.43 -10.51 8.38
N HIS A 102 2.35 -11.29 8.39
CA HIS A 102 1.25 -11.01 7.48
C HIS A 102 0.46 -9.76 7.91
N ALA A 103 0.27 -8.83 6.98
CA ALA A 103 -0.37 -7.55 7.27
C ALA A 103 -1.87 -7.69 7.64
N TYR A 104 -2.54 -8.77 7.22
CA TYR A 104 -3.95 -9.01 7.55
C TYR A 104 -4.21 -9.23 9.05
N LEU A 105 -3.18 -9.50 9.86
CA LEU A 105 -3.28 -9.66 11.31
C LEU A 105 -3.27 -8.34 12.08
N PHE A 106 -3.03 -7.20 11.41
CA PHE A 106 -2.90 -5.90 12.06
C PHE A 106 -3.80 -4.85 11.42
N PRO A 107 -5.02 -4.63 11.96
CA PRO A 107 -5.69 -3.35 11.80
C PRO A 107 -5.38 -2.39 12.95
N PHE A 108 -4.89 -2.86 14.11
CA PHE A 108 -4.65 -2.06 15.32
C PHE A 108 -3.63 -2.70 16.26
N PRO A 109 -3.05 -1.95 17.22
CA PRO A 109 -2.05 -2.43 18.17
C PRO A 109 -2.70 -2.79 19.50
N VAL A 110 -3.82 -3.48 19.48
CA VAL A 110 -4.50 -3.77 20.73
C VAL A 110 -4.75 -5.26 20.79
N SER A 111 -4.16 -5.87 21.81
CA SER A 111 -4.40 -7.27 22.13
C SER A 111 -5.90 -7.51 22.19
N GLN A 112 -6.32 -8.65 21.67
CA GLN A 112 -7.71 -9.11 21.56
C GLN A 112 -8.48 -9.17 22.91
N HIS A 113 -7.83 -8.74 24.00
CA HIS A 113 -8.25 -8.91 25.39
C HIS A 113 -8.77 -7.63 26.06
N SER A 114 -8.62 -6.43 25.49
CA SER A 114 -8.90 -5.20 26.23
C SER A 114 -10.11 -4.34 25.80
N HIS A 115 -10.89 -4.58 24.72
CA HIS A 115 -12.01 -3.67 24.39
C HIS A 115 -13.30 -4.23 23.74
N ASN A 116 -14.35 -3.40 23.89
CA ASN A 116 -15.74 -3.50 23.44
C ASN A 116 -15.90 -3.93 21.97
N ALA A 117 -16.71 -4.97 21.73
CA ALA A 117 -16.83 -5.69 20.46
C ALA A 117 -17.14 -4.84 19.20
N THR A 118 -17.79 -3.68 19.32
CA THR A 118 -18.33 -2.94 18.17
C THR A 118 -17.30 -2.23 17.28
N GLU A 119 -16.20 -1.69 17.84
CA GLU A 119 -15.22 -0.90 17.07
C GLU A 119 -14.24 -1.79 16.31
N TYR A 120 -13.80 -2.88 16.95
CA TYR A 120 -12.98 -3.93 16.35
C TYR A 120 -13.66 -4.60 15.15
N ASP A 121 -14.96 -4.86 15.26
CA ASP A 121 -15.75 -5.45 14.17
C ASP A 121 -15.81 -4.54 12.93
N SER A 122 -15.91 -3.23 13.13
CA SER A 122 -16.02 -2.25 12.02
C SER A 122 -14.76 -2.19 11.14
N ALA A 123 -13.59 -2.33 11.75
CA ALA A 123 -12.32 -2.27 11.04
C ALA A 123 -11.95 -3.57 10.32
N ILE A 124 -12.33 -4.73 10.88
CA ILE A 124 -12.22 -6.00 10.16
C ILE A 124 -13.05 -5.94 8.88
N ILE A 125 -14.30 -5.46 8.99
CA ILE A 125 -15.19 -5.28 7.84
C ILE A 125 -14.57 -4.32 6.84
N TYR A 126 -14.00 -3.20 7.30
CA TYR A 126 -13.34 -2.21 6.46
C TYR A 126 -12.17 -2.80 5.66
N ARG A 127 -11.26 -3.50 6.35
CA ARG A 127 -10.09 -4.17 5.73
C ARG A 127 -10.51 -5.30 4.80
N GLY A 128 -11.62 -5.98 5.10
CA GLY A 128 -12.25 -6.96 4.22
C GLY A 128 -12.69 -6.36 2.88
N PHE A 129 -13.50 -5.29 2.90
CA PHE A 129 -13.92 -4.60 1.67
C PHE A 129 -12.73 -4.06 0.88
N TRP A 130 -11.76 -3.45 1.56
CA TRP A 130 -10.54 -2.94 0.95
C TRP A 130 -9.77 -4.03 0.20
N SER A 131 -9.65 -5.22 0.80
CA SER A 131 -8.96 -6.36 0.20
C SER A 131 -9.73 -6.95 -1.00
N ILE A 132 -11.05 -7.04 -0.89
CA ILE A 132 -11.91 -7.53 -1.98
C ILE A 132 -11.84 -6.62 -3.19
N PHE A 133 -11.97 -5.29 -3.00
CA PHE A 133 -11.88 -4.34 -4.11
C PHE A 133 -10.48 -4.36 -4.76
N MET A 134 -9.42 -4.47 -3.97
CA MET A 134 -8.07 -4.64 -4.49
C MET A 134 -7.95 -5.88 -5.37
N LEU A 135 -8.38 -7.05 -4.87
CA LEU A 135 -8.31 -8.31 -5.62
C LEU A 135 -9.11 -8.27 -6.92
N ILE A 136 -10.33 -7.73 -6.88
CA ILE A 136 -11.17 -7.56 -8.07
C ILE A 136 -10.48 -6.62 -9.06
N GLY A 137 -9.92 -5.50 -8.58
CA GLY A 137 -9.23 -4.53 -9.42
C GLY A 137 -8.00 -5.12 -10.11
N VAL A 138 -7.12 -5.78 -9.37
CA VAL A 138 -5.90 -6.42 -9.93
C VAL A 138 -6.28 -7.53 -10.91
N ALA A 139 -7.22 -8.41 -10.55
CA ALA A 139 -7.68 -9.48 -11.43
C ALA A 139 -8.30 -8.92 -12.73
N ALA A 140 -9.11 -7.87 -12.64
CA ALA A 140 -9.71 -7.23 -13.81
C ALA A 140 -8.67 -6.64 -14.77
N VAL A 141 -7.60 -6.01 -14.27
CA VAL A 141 -6.50 -5.50 -15.13
C VAL A 141 -5.76 -6.64 -15.83
N LEU A 142 -5.48 -7.75 -15.14
CA LEU A 142 -4.79 -8.90 -15.73
C LEU A 142 -5.65 -9.59 -16.80
N LEU A 143 -6.93 -9.84 -16.51
CA LEU A 143 -7.87 -10.40 -17.46
C LEU A 143 -8.14 -9.46 -18.64
N GLY A 144 -8.22 -8.15 -18.37
CA GLY A 144 -8.33 -7.11 -19.40
C GLY A 144 -7.15 -7.13 -20.35
N GLY A 145 -5.92 -7.17 -19.82
CA GLY A 145 -4.70 -7.31 -20.60
C GLY A 145 -4.69 -8.57 -21.47
N LEU A 146 -5.08 -9.72 -20.90
CA LEU A 146 -5.19 -10.98 -21.66
C LEU A 146 -6.17 -10.85 -22.83
N PHE A 147 -7.36 -10.29 -22.60
CA PHE A 147 -8.35 -10.09 -23.68
C PHE A 147 -7.84 -9.17 -24.78
N ILE A 148 -7.10 -8.11 -24.43
CA ILE A 148 -6.49 -7.22 -25.43
C ILE A 148 -5.40 -7.93 -26.24
N ILE A 149 -4.54 -8.73 -25.59
CA ILE A 149 -3.51 -9.52 -26.28
C ILE A 149 -4.17 -10.48 -27.28
N CYS A 150 -5.26 -11.14 -26.87
CA CYS A 150 -6.05 -12.00 -27.76
C CYS A 150 -6.79 -11.19 -28.85
N ALA A 151 -7.17 -9.94 -28.60
CA ALA A 151 -7.88 -9.12 -29.58
C ALA A 151 -7.03 -8.78 -30.82
N ALA A 152 -5.70 -8.67 -30.65
CA ALA A 152 -4.78 -8.31 -31.71
C ALA A 152 -4.75 -9.31 -32.90
N PRO A 153 -4.52 -10.62 -32.72
CA PRO A 153 -4.53 -11.58 -33.83
C PRO A 153 -5.92 -11.80 -34.43
N PHE A 154 -6.98 -11.69 -33.63
CA PHE A 154 -8.35 -11.99 -34.08
C PHE A 154 -9.10 -10.76 -34.62
N ALA A 155 -8.52 -9.56 -34.55
CA ALA A 155 -9.16 -8.28 -34.91
C ALA A 155 -10.58 -8.13 -34.33
N SER A 156 -10.85 -8.72 -33.16
CA SER A 156 -12.21 -8.87 -32.65
C SER A 156 -12.64 -7.64 -31.86
N HIS A 157 -13.62 -6.90 -32.40
CA HIS A 157 -14.21 -5.74 -31.73
C HIS A 157 -14.80 -6.06 -30.35
N ARG A 158 -15.30 -7.30 -30.16
CA ARG A 158 -15.86 -7.75 -28.87
C ARG A 158 -14.78 -7.87 -27.81
N LEU A 159 -13.61 -8.41 -28.17
CA LEU A 159 -12.48 -8.55 -27.24
C LEU A 159 -11.90 -7.18 -26.86
N TYR A 160 -11.78 -6.25 -27.79
CA TYR A 160 -11.39 -4.86 -27.47
C TYR A 160 -12.36 -4.19 -26.50
N LYS A 161 -13.68 -4.37 -26.71
CA LYS A 161 -14.69 -3.81 -25.80
C LYS A 161 -14.68 -4.47 -24.43
N ALA A 162 -14.54 -5.80 -24.37
CA ALA A 162 -14.46 -6.54 -23.11
C ALA A 162 -13.21 -6.17 -22.32
N GLY A 163 -12.03 -6.18 -22.96
CA GLY A 163 -10.78 -5.77 -22.33
C GLY A 163 -10.80 -4.32 -21.86
N GLY A 164 -11.29 -3.40 -22.70
CA GLY A 164 -11.45 -1.99 -22.31
C GLY A 164 -12.38 -1.78 -21.11
N SER A 165 -13.50 -2.52 -21.06
CA SER A 165 -14.44 -2.48 -19.93
C SER A 165 -13.79 -2.99 -18.63
N LEU A 166 -12.99 -4.05 -18.72
CA LEU A 166 -12.25 -4.59 -17.57
C LEU A 166 -11.20 -3.61 -17.04
N PHE A 167 -10.50 -2.89 -17.92
CA PHE A 167 -9.60 -1.81 -17.51
C PHE A 167 -10.35 -0.68 -16.77
N LEU A 168 -11.53 -0.26 -17.26
CA LEU A 168 -12.34 0.74 -16.55
C LEU A 168 -12.83 0.25 -15.20
N ALA A 169 -13.33 -0.99 -15.13
CA ALA A 169 -13.79 -1.59 -13.90
C ALA A 169 -12.64 -1.68 -12.88
N SER A 170 -11.46 -2.12 -13.33
CA SER A 170 -10.26 -2.15 -12.49
C SER A 170 -9.91 -0.77 -11.93
N GLY A 171 -9.83 0.26 -12.78
CA GLY A 171 -9.55 1.62 -12.35
C GLY A 171 -10.53 2.11 -11.29
N LEU A 172 -11.82 1.78 -11.43
CA LEU A 172 -12.85 2.15 -10.44
C LEU A 172 -12.64 1.43 -9.10
N PHE A 173 -12.46 0.12 -9.10
CA PHE A 173 -12.23 -0.63 -7.86
C PHE A 173 -10.95 -0.20 -7.16
N LEU A 174 -9.86 -0.01 -7.90
CA LEU A 174 -8.59 0.45 -7.33
C LEU A 174 -8.67 1.89 -6.84
N LEU A 175 -9.47 2.75 -7.49
CA LEU A 175 -9.75 4.09 -6.97
C LEU A 175 -10.48 4.02 -5.63
N CYS A 176 -11.49 3.15 -5.50
CA CYS A 176 -12.16 2.92 -4.21
C CYS A 176 -11.16 2.46 -3.14
N VAL A 177 -10.22 1.58 -3.48
CA VAL A 177 -9.16 1.11 -2.56
C VAL A 177 -8.28 2.27 -2.07
N VAL A 178 -7.85 3.16 -2.96
CA VAL A 178 -7.05 4.34 -2.60
C VAL A 178 -7.84 5.29 -1.72
N VAL A 179 -9.09 5.61 -2.08
CA VAL A 179 -9.95 6.51 -1.29
C VAL A 179 -10.21 5.93 0.09
N MET A 180 -10.57 4.64 0.18
CA MET A 180 -10.74 3.97 1.46
C MET A 180 -9.46 4.01 2.29
N TYR A 181 -8.29 3.77 1.69
CA TYR A 181 -7.04 3.84 2.44
C TYR A 181 -6.76 5.25 2.99
N VAL A 182 -7.02 6.30 2.20
CA VAL A 182 -6.85 7.69 2.64
C VAL A 182 -7.82 8.04 3.77
N LEU A 183 -9.09 7.66 3.64
CA LEU A 183 -10.09 7.85 4.71
C LEU A 183 -9.68 7.12 5.99
N TRP A 184 -9.13 5.91 5.87
CA TRP A 184 -8.64 5.15 7.02
C TRP A 184 -7.49 5.85 7.75
N VAL A 185 -6.50 6.34 7.01
CA VAL A 185 -5.30 6.95 7.62
C VAL A 185 -5.55 8.37 8.12
N GLN A 186 -6.40 9.16 7.44
CA GLN A 186 -6.56 10.59 7.70
C GLN A 186 -7.85 10.98 8.42
N VAL A 187 -8.91 10.18 8.32
CA VAL A 187 -10.27 10.58 8.75
C VAL A 187 -10.79 9.72 9.89
N LEU A 188 -10.40 8.45 9.94
CA LEU A 188 -10.73 7.60 11.08
C LEU A 188 -9.64 7.85 12.13
N ASP A 189 -10.01 8.32 13.33
CA ASP A 189 -9.13 8.66 14.48
C ASP A 189 -8.34 7.46 15.05
N VAL A 190 -8.26 6.38 14.27
CA VAL A 190 -7.56 5.12 14.49
C VAL A 190 -6.09 5.35 14.88
N VAL A 191 -5.41 6.26 14.19
CA VAL A 191 -4.00 6.56 14.45
C VAL A 191 -3.82 7.26 15.80
N GLU A 192 -4.73 8.15 16.17
CA GLU A 192 -4.63 8.86 17.46
C GLU A 192 -4.92 7.91 18.62
N LEU A 193 -5.98 7.09 18.49
CA LEU A 193 -6.32 6.05 19.46
C LEU A 193 -5.17 5.05 19.66
N TYR A 194 -4.47 4.68 18.56
CA TYR A 194 -3.26 3.86 18.58
C TYR A 194 -2.19 4.50 19.46
N ILE A 195 -1.86 5.77 19.20
CA ILE A 195 -0.80 6.49 19.90
C ILE A 195 -1.13 6.62 21.38
N GLU A 196 -2.36 6.95 21.72
CA GLU A 196 -2.79 7.10 23.12
C GLU A 196 -2.73 5.77 23.87
N ASN A 197 -3.19 4.67 23.25
CA ASN A 197 -3.06 3.35 23.84
C ASN A 197 -1.60 2.98 24.05
N GLN A 198 -0.73 3.17 23.05
CA GLN A 198 0.71 2.89 23.19
C GLN A 198 1.37 3.72 24.29
N ARG A 199 0.98 4.99 24.43
CA ARG A 199 1.47 5.85 25.53
C ARG A 199 1.10 5.32 26.91
N SER A 200 -0.07 4.71 27.04
CA SER A 200 -0.54 4.13 28.30
C SER A 200 0.07 2.75 28.60
N THR A 201 0.34 1.92 27.58
CA THR A 201 0.74 0.52 27.76
C THR A 201 2.23 0.25 27.60
N VAL A 202 2.93 1.04 26.80
CA VAL A 202 4.35 0.80 26.47
C VAL A 202 5.23 1.90 27.05
N CYS A 203 5.03 3.18 26.71
CA CYS A 203 5.79 4.28 27.29
C CYS A 203 5.17 5.67 27.07
N ALA A 204 5.30 6.55 28.07
CA ALA A 204 4.68 7.88 28.06
C ALA A 204 5.10 8.77 26.87
N ASP A 205 6.36 8.69 26.43
CA ASP A 205 6.93 9.49 25.35
C ASP A 205 6.91 8.79 23.98
N PHE A 206 5.91 7.93 23.74
CA PHE A 206 5.75 7.25 22.46
C PHE A 206 5.51 8.25 21.31
N GLN A 207 6.33 8.13 20.26
CA GLN A 207 6.23 8.89 19.02
C GLN A 207 6.05 7.95 17.83
N LEU A 208 5.07 8.28 16.99
CA LEU A 208 4.77 7.58 15.74
C LEU A 208 4.84 8.58 14.59
N SER A 209 5.65 8.29 13.57
CA SER A 209 5.62 8.99 12.29
C SER A 209 5.06 8.07 11.21
N LEU A 210 4.23 8.60 10.31
CA LEU A 210 3.59 7.87 9.23
C LEU A 210 3.83 8.58 7.89
N HIS A 211 4.26 7.81 6.90
CA HIS A 211 4.52 8.28 5.55
C HIS A 211 3.92 7.33 4.51
N TYR A 212 3.36 7.89 3.45
CA TYR A 212 2.96 7.11 2.28
C TYR A 212 4.19 6.59 1.55
N GLY A 213 4.18 5.30 1.22
CA GLY A 213 5.26 4.67 0.48
C GLY A 213 5.16 4.81 -1.04
N LEU A 214 6.23 4.40 -1.73
CA LEU A 214 6.32 4.45 -3.19
C LEU A 214 5.15 3.72 -3.88
N SER A 215 4.77 2.58 -3.34
CA SER A 215 3.72 1.73 -3.91
C SER A 215 2.37 2.42 -3.86
N PHE A 216 2.10 3.19 -2.81
CA PHE A 216 0.92 4.05 -2.74
C PHE A 216 0.96 5.12 -3.86
N MET A 217 2.11 5.76 -4.07
CA MET A 217 2.26 6.80 -5.11
C MET A 217 2.09 6.26 -6.53
N PHE A 218 2.41 4.99 -6.78
CA PHE A 218 2.17 4.36 -8.08
C PHE A 218 0.69 4.02 -8.34
N ALA A 219 -0.13 3.89 -7.29
CA ALA A 219 -1.53 3.47 -7.46
C ALA A 219 -2.35 4.46 -8.31
N PRO A 220 -2.35 5.80 -8.02
CA PRO A 220 -3.04 6.79 -8.85
C PRO A 220 -2.56 6.80 -10.30
N VAL A 221 -1.26 6.58 -10.54
CA VAL A 221 -0.67 6.52 -11.88
C VAL A 221 -1.21 5.30 -12.64
N GLY A 222 -1.25 4.13 -12.00
CA GLY A 222 -1.85 2.92 -12.56
C GLY A 222 -3.34 3.09 -12.88
N ILE A 223 -4.10 3.71 -11.97
CA ILE A 223 -5.53 4.00 -12.12
C ILE A 223 -5.77 4.94 -13.31
N PHE A 224 -4.99 6.01 -13.43
CA PHE A 224 -5.08 6.94 -14.56
C PHE A 224 -4.89 6.21 -15.90
N PHE A 225 -3.85 5.38 -16.01
CA PHE A 225 -3.62 4.60 -17.22
C PHE A 225 -4.69 3.53 -17.46
N CYS A 226 -5.29 2.94 -16.41
CA CYS A 226 -6.44 2.05 -16.56
C CYS A 226 -7.60 2.75 -17.24
N PHE A 227 -7.96 3.96 -16.79
CA PHE A 227 -9.05 4.73 -17.40
C PHE A 227 -8.73 5.14 -18.84
N LEU A 228 -7.52 5.65 -19.08
CA LEU A 228 -7.11 6.07 -20.41
C LEU A 228 -7.10 4.89 -21.40
N ALA A 229 -6.48 3.77 -21.04
CA ALA A 229 -6.44 2.57 -21.86
C ALA A 229 -7.85 1.99 -22.07
N GLY A 230 -8.66 1.91 -21.01
CA GLY A 230 -10.02 1.39 -21.07
C GLY A 230 -10.91 2.16 -22.05
N LEU A 231 -10.88 3.50 -21.99
CA LEU A 231 -11.60 4.36 -22.92
C LEU A 231 -11.10 4.18 -24.37
N LEU A 232 -9.78 4.14 -24.58
CA LEU A 232 -9.21 3.95 -25.92
C LEU A 232 -9.61 2.60 -26.53
N PHE A 233 -9.54 1.50 -25.76
CA PHE A 233 -9.93 0.18 -26.26
C PHE A 233 -11.43 0.08 -26.57
N LEU A 234 -12.29 0.75 -25.80
CA LEU A 234 -13.71 0.86 -26.13
C LEU A 234 -13.94 1.62 -27.44
N LEU A 235 -13.25 2.74 -27.64
CA LEU A 235 -13.34 3.53 -28.88
C LEU A 235 -12.80 2.76 -30.09
N ILE A 236 -11.67 2.06 -29.93
CA ILE A 236 -11.09 1.19 -30.95
C ILE A 236 -12.07 0.06 -31.30
N GLY A 237 -12.60 -0.65 -30.30
CA GLY A 237 -13.59 -1.69 -30.50
C GLY A 237 -14.83 -1.18 -31.23
N ARG A 238 -15.34 0.00 -30.84
CA ARG A 238 -16.46 0.65 -31.55
C ARG A 238 -16.10 1.01 -33.00
N THR A 239 -14.89 1.50 -33.25
CA THR A 239 -14.43 1.85 -34.60
C THR A 239 -14.35 0.63 -35.50
N ILE A 240 -13.77 -0.47 -35.01
CA ILE A 240 -13.70 -1.75 -35.74
C ILE A 240 -15.11 -2.29 -36.01
N GLN A 241 -16.02 -2.19 -35.03
CA GLN A 241 -17.41 -2.62 -35.20
C GLN A 241 -18.15 -1.87 -36.32
N ILE A 242 -17.86 -0.58 -36.52
CA ILE A 242 -18.53 0.26 -37.54
C ILE A 242 -17.90 0.09 -38.93
N HIS A 243 -16.59 -0.14 -39.02
CA HIS A 243 -15.86 -0.08 -40.29
C HIS A 243 -15.51 -1.46 -40.87
N CYS A 244 -15.54 -2.52 -40.07
CA CYS A 244 -15.11 -3.87 -40.49
C CYS A 244 -16.22 -4.93 -40.36
N ASN A 245 -17.43 -4.51 -39.96
CA ASN A 245 -18.60 -5.35 -39.78
C ASN A 245 -19.82 -4.63 -40.35
#